data_AF-A0AAE3ZFY3-F1
#
_entry.id   AF-A0AAE3ZFY3-F1
#
_cell.length_a   1.000
_cell.length_b   1.000
_cell.length_c   1.000
_cell.angle_alpha   90.00
_cell.angle_beta   90.00
_cell.angle_gamma   90.00
#
_symmetry.space_group_name_H-M   'P 1'
#
loop_
_entity.id
_entity.type
_entity.pdbx_description
1 polymer ?
#
loop_
_entity_poly.entity_id
_entity_poly.type
_entity_poly.pdbx_seq_one_letter_code
_entity_poly.pdbx_strand_id
1 'polypeptide(L)'
;MPPVRGLATLADTGYQGAGIGIHTPVKNPRSGHHLDVDNCCYNMLLTRLRCLGECAMVMLITRWKALHRITLCPWHIGDIVRAALVLTHTEHGKPY
;
A
#
# COMPACT_ATOMS: atom_id res chain seq x y z
N MET A 1 17.92 -1.60 15.46
CA MET A 1 17.17 -0.82 14.45
C MET A 1 15.92 -0.29 15.14
N PRO A 2 15.72 1.03 15.25
CA PRO A 2 14.56 1.56 15.97
C PRO A 2 13.27 1.22 15.21
N PRO A 3 12.14 0.99 15.91
CA PRO A 3 10.87 0.75 15.25
C PRO A 3 10.48 1.99 14.46
N VAL A 4 10.19 1.83 13.17
CA VAL A 4 9.63 2.89 12.35
C VAL A 4 8.26 3.23 12.95
N ARG A 5 8.15 4.36 13.66
CA ARG A 5 6.85 4.95 14.02
C ARG A 5 6.26 5.51 12.72
N GLY A 6 5.66 4.63 11.93
CA GLY A 6 5.12 4.92 10.61
C GLY A 6 3.83 4.16 10.37
N LEU A 7 3.13 4.56 9.31
CA LEU A 7 1.92 3.89 8.82
C LEU A 7 2.20 2.38 8.67
N ALA A 8 1.28 1.54 9.15
CA ALA A 8 1.40 0.10 9.03
C ALA A 8 1.59 -0.30 7.55
N THR A 9 2.59 -1.14 7.26
CA THR A 9 2.87 -1.57 5.89
C THR A 9 1.92 -2.70 5.51
N LEU A 10 1.13 -2.51 4.47
CA LEU A 10 0.17 -3.52 4.00
C LEU A 10 0.73 -4.19 2.74
N ALA A 11 1.11 -5.45 2.84
CA ALA A 11 1.75 -6.19 1.75
C ALA A 11 0.86 -7.33 1.25
N ASP A 12 1.16 -7.84 0.05
CA ASP A 12 0.47 -9.01 -0.47
C ASP A 12 1.02 -10.28 0.20
N THR A 13 0.35 -11.38 -0.09
CA THR A 13 0.59 -12.69 0.50
C THR A 13 2.00 -13.26 0.19
N GLY A 14 2.69 -12.74 -0.82
CA GLY A 14 4.08 -13.07 -1.14
C GLY A 14 5.09 -12.58 -0.09
N TYR A 15 4.72 -11.57 0.70
CA TYR A 15 5.55 -11.02 1.78
C TYR A 15 5.25 -11.64 3.15
N GLN A 16 4.49 -12.74 3.18
CA GLN A 16 4.21 -13.42 4.43
C GLN A 16 5.52 -13.84 5.11
N GLY A 17 5.73 -13.39 6.35
CA GLY A 17 6.96 -13.64 7.11
C GLY A 17 8.06 -12.58 6.93
N ALA A 18 7.80 -11.48 6.21
CA ALA A 18 8.78 -10.41 5.96
C ALA A 18 9.20 -9.60 7.20
N GLY A 19 8.58 -9.83 8.37
CA GLY A 19 9.00 -9.25 9.65
C GLY A 19 7.92 -8.41 10.35
N ILE A 20 8.35 -7.70 11.40
CA ILE A 20 7.46 -6.96 12.31
C ILE A 20 6.89 -5.72 11.61
N GLY A 21 5.57 -5.52 11.73
CA GLY A 21 4.89 -4.33 11.22
C GLY A 21 4.44 -4.40 9.76
N ILE A 22 4.58 -5.57 9.11
CA ILE A 22 4.05 -5.84 7.78
C ILE A 22 2.79 -6.70 7.93
N HIS A 23 1.65 -6.16 7.53
CA HIS A 23 0.37 -6.87 7.49
C HIS A 23 0.20 -7.53 6.13
N THR A 24 0.13 -8.85 6.13
CA THR A 24 -0.16 -9.65 4.93
C THR A 24 -1.45 -10.44 5.11
N PRO A 25 -2.17 -10.77 4.02
CA PRO A 25 -3.30 -11.68 4.11
C PRO A 25 -2.87 -13.04 4.64
N VAL A 26 -3.76 -13.68 5.40
CA VAL A 26 -3.60 -15.06 5.85
C VAL A 26 -3.86 -15.98 4.66
N LYS A 27 -2.91 -16.86 4.36
CA LYS A 27 -3.03 -17.87 3.29
C LYS A 27 -4.06 -18.92 3.69
N ASN A 28 -4.78 -19.43 2.69
CA ASN A 28 -5.60 -20.62 2.87
C ASN A 28 -4.75 -21.80 3.36
N PRO A 29 -5.26 -22.61 4.31
CA PRO A 29 -4.63 -23.85 4.73
C PRO A 29 -4.34 -24.77 3.54
N ARG A 30 -3.16 -25.40 3.54
CA ARG A 30 -2.76 -26.37 2.50
C ARG A 30 -3.64 -27.63 2.50
N SER A 31 -4.33 -27.89 3.60
CA SER A 31 -5.31 -28.98 3.76
C SER A 31 -6.61 -28.77 2.98
N GLY A 32 -6.82 -27.59 2.37
CA GLY A 32 -8.03 -27.29 1.60
C GLY A 32 -9.21 -26.84 2.46
N HIS A 33 -9.04 -26.74 3.79
CA HIS A 33 -10.04 -26.12 4.66
C HIS A 33 -10.14 -24.60 4.39
N HIS A 34 -11.33 -24.06 4.57
CA HIS A 34 -11.55 -22.61 4.46
C HIS A 34 -10.97 -21.88 5.67
N LEU A 35 -10.69 -20.58 5.49
CA LEU A 35 -10.34 -19.71 6.61
C LEU A 35 -11.55 -19.55 7.54
N ASP A 36 -11.28 -19.39 8.83
CA ASP A 36 -12.32 -18.97 9.77
C ASP A 36 -12.80 -17.55 9.45
N VAL A 37 -13.94 -17.20 10.04
CA VAL A 37 -14.64 -15.94 9.78
C VAL A 37 -13.77 -14.72 10.11
N ASP A 38 -12.96 -14.79 11.16
CA ASP A 38 -12.12 -13.66 11.59
C ASP A 38 -10.97 -13.44 10.60
N ASN A 39 -10.33 -14.52 10.15
CA ASN A 39 -9.29 -14.45 9.11
C ASN A 39 -9.85 -13.99 7.75
N CYS A 40 -11.06 -14.40 7.40
CA CYS A 40 -11.76 -13.87 6.23
C CYS A 40 -12.05 -12.37 6.35
N CYS A 41 -12.55 -11.92 7.50
CA CYS A 41 -12.83 -10.51 7.79
C CYS A 41 -11.53 -9.67 7.73
N TYR A 42 -10.46 -10.15 8.37
CA TYR A 42 -9.15 -9.52 8.34
C TYR A 42 -8.61 -9.38 6.90
N ASN A 43 -8.63 -10.45 6.11
CA ASN A 43 -8.18 -10.42 4.71
C ASN A 43 -9.00 -9.44 3.86
N MET A 44 -10.32 -9.37 4.08
CA MET A 44 -11.19 -8.43 3.38
C MET A 44 -10.82 -6.97 3.72
N LEU A 45 -10.66 -6.64 5.00
CA LEU A 45 -10.29 -5.30 5.44
C LEU A 45 -8.92 -4.88 4.89
N LEU A 46 -7.93 -5.76 5.01
CA LEU A 46 -6.58 -5.53 4.51
C LEU A 46 -6.57 -5.30 2.99
N THR A 47 -7.29 -6.13 2.24
CA THR A 47 -7.39 -6.02 0.78
C THR A 47 -8.06 -4.71 0.36
N ARG A 48 -9.14 -4.32 1.04
CA ARG A 48 -9.81 -3.04 0.74
C ARG A 48 -8.92 -1.84 1.02
N LEU A 49 -8.18 -1.86 2.13
CA LEU A 49 -7.27 -0.77 2.47
C LEU A 49 -6.09 -0.68 1.49
N ARG A 50 -5.55 -1.81 1.06
CA ARG A 50 -4.55 -1.88 -0.02
C ARG A 50 -5.09 -1.34 -1.34
N CYS A 51 -6.29 -1.75 -1.73
CA CYS A 51 -6.93 -1.34 -2.97
C CYS A 51 -7.02 0.18 -3.09
N LEU A 52 -7.35 0.90 -2.00
CA LEU A 52 -7.34 2.37 -1.98
C LEU A 52 -5.96 2.96 -2.30
N GLY A 53 -4.90 2.41 -1.68
CA GLY A 53 -3.53 2.84 -1.93
C GLY A 53 -3.07 2.53 -3.36
N GLU A 54 -3.40 1.33 -3.86
CA GLU A 54 -3.10 0.91 -5.23
C GLU A 54 -3.83 1.79 -6.25
N CYS A 55 -5.12 2.06 -6.05
CA CYS A 55 -5.89 2.96 -6.91
C CYS A 55 -5.33 4.39 -6.90
N ALA A 56 -4.94 4.91 -5.73
CA ALA A 56 -4.31 6.23 -5.63
C ALA A 56 -2.97 6.26 -6.37
N MET A 57 -2.13 5.23 -6.22
CA MET A 57 -0.86 5.13 -6.96
C MET A 57 -1.09 5.01 -8.45
N VAL A 58 -2.06 4.21 -8.91
CA VAL A 58 -2.44 4.10 -10.32
C VAL A 58 -2.83 5.47 -10.87
N MET A 59 -3.69 6.22 -10.18
CA MET A 59 -4.07 7.58 -10.57
C MET A 59 -2.84 8.48 -10.74
N LEU A 60 -1.90 8.43 -9.79
CA LEU A 60 -0.68 9.23 -9.83
C LEU A 60 0.24 8.83 -10.99
N ILE A 61 0.54 7.55 -11.18
CA ILE A 61 1.46 7.10 -12.25
C ILE A 61 0.86 7.29 -13.65
N THR A 62 -0.47 7.23 -13.78
CA THR A 62 -1.16 7.56 -15.04
C THR A 62 -1.09 9.05 -15.35
N ARG A 63 -1.24 9.91 -14.33
CA ARG A 63 -1.20 11.37 -14.49
C ARG A 63 0.21 11.93 -14.65
N TRP A 64 1.18 11.39 -13.92
CA TRP A 64 2.53 11.93 -13.79
C TRP A 64 3.56 10.97 -14.39
N LYS A 65 3.93 11.20 -15.66
CA LYS A 65 4.95 10.40 -16.38
C LYS A 65 6.30 10.31 -15.63
N ALA A 66 6.63 11.33 -14.83
CA ALA A 66 7.83 11.35 -13.99
C ALA A 66 7.88 10.17 -12.99
N LEU A 67 6.72 9.64 -12.57
CA LEU A 67 6.64 8.51 -11.66
C LEU A 67 6.88 7.15 -12.34
N HIS A 68 6.86 7.09 -13.68
CA HIS A 68 6.95 5.83 -14.42
C HIS A 68 8.39 5.30 -14.58
N ARG A 69 9.41 6.14 -14.35
CA ARG A 69 10.83 5.79 -14.53
C ARG A 69 11.69 6.37 -13.41
N ILE A 70 11.42 5.96 -12.18
CA ILE A 70 12.21 6.39 -11.02
C ILE A 70 13.24 5.31 -10.68
N THR A 71 14.52 5.69 -10.69
CA THR A 71 15.66 4.87 -10.22
C THR A 71 16.20 5.36 -8.87
N LEU A 72 15.49 6.28 -8.21
CA LEU A 72 15.87 6.84 -6.91
C LEU A 72 15.64 5.82 -5.78
N CYS A 73 16.37 6.02 -4.67
CA CYS A 73 16.20 5.16 -3.51
C CYS A 73 14.80 5.36 -2.87
N PRO A 74 14.27 4.33 -2.16
CA PRO A 74 12.93 4.36 -1.57
C PRO A 74 12.66 5.53 -0.61
N TRP A 75 13.71 6.11 -0.03
CA TRP A 75 13.61 7.26 0.85
C TRP A 75 13.30 8.56 0.11
N HIS A 76 13.87 8.77 -1.08
CA HIS A 76 13.70 10.01 -1.85
C HIS A 76 12.47 10.00 -2.75
N ILE A 77 12.02 8.82 -3.22
CA ILE A 77 10.79 8.72 -4.02
C ILE A 77 9.55 9.21 -3.24
N GLY A 78 9.55 9.05 -1.91
CA GLY A 78 8.45 9.50 -1.06
C GLY A 78 8.14 10.98 -1.20
N ASP A 79 9.17 11.83 -1.28
CA ASP A 79 8.98 13.28 -1.41
C ASP A 79 8.45 13.68 -2.80
N ILE A 80 8.87 12.97 -3.85
CA ILE A 80 8.34 13.17 -5.21
C ILE A 80 6.86 12.77 -5.28
N VAL A 81 6.50 11.62 -4.69
CA VAL A 81 5.11 11.16 -4.64
C VAL A 81 4.24 12.13 -3.84
N ARG A 82 4.74 12.66 -2.71
CA ARG A 82 4.05 13.70 -1.93
C ARG A 82 3.82 14.97 -2.74
N ALA A 83 4.84 15.45 -3.46
CA ALA A 83 4.70 16.62 -4.33
C ALA A 83 3.66 16.39 -5.43
N ALA A 84 3.71 15.23 -6.11
CA ALA A 84 2.74 14.86 -7.13
C ALA A 84 1.31 14.76 -6.58
N LEU A 85 1.16 14.25 -5.34
CA LEU A 85 -0.13 14.18 -4.66
C LEU A 85 -0.70 15.59 -4.38
N VAL A 86 0.13 16.50 -3.85
CA VAL A 86 -0.28 17.91 -3.61
C VAL A 86 -0.72 18.57 -4.91
N LEU A 87 0.05 18.44 -5.99
CA LEU A 87 -0.30 18.97 -7.31
C LEU A 87 -1.64 18.40 -7.82
N THR A 88 -1.84 17.09 -7.66
CA THR A 88 -3.08 16.41 -8.05
C THR A 88 -4.28 16.99 -7.28
N HIS A 89 -4.15 17.24 -5.98
CA HIS A 89 -5.24 17.86 -5.20
C HIS A 89 -5.52 19.30 -5.60
N THR A 90 -4.48 20.09 -5.90
CA THR A 90 -4.65 21.48 -6.37
C THR A 90 -5.36 21.55 -7.72
N GLU A 91 -5.08 20.63 -8.64
CA GLU A 91 -5.75 20.57 -9.95
C GLU A 91 -7.23 20.19 -9.82
N HIS A 92 -7.61 19.37 -8.83
CA HIS A 92 -8.98 18.88 -8.63
C HIS A 92 -9.79 19.66 -7.59
N GLY A 93 -9.27 20.79 -7.08
CA GLY A 93 -10.05 21.80 -6.37
C GLY A 93 -10.60 21.41 -4.98
N LYS A 94 -9.95 20.52 -4.23
CA LYS A 94 -10.29 20.30 -2.82
C LYS A 94 -9.35 21.08 -1.89
N PRO A 95 -9.80 22.17 -1.24
CA PRO A 95 -9.09 22.71 -0.09
C PRO A 95 -9.28 21.74 1.10
N TYR A 96 -8.23 21.65 1.91
CA TYR A 96 -8.14 20.88 3.15
C TYR A 96 -9.21 21.27 4.17
#